data_AF-A0A6A3QXA9-F1
#
_entry.id   AF-A0A6A3QXA9-F1
#
_cell.length_a   1.000
_cell.length_b   1.000
_cell.length_c   1.000
_cell.angle_alpha   90.00
_cell.angle_beta   90.00
_cell.angle_gamma   90.00
#
_symmetry.space_group_name_H-M   'P 1'
#
loop_
_entity.id
_entity.type
_entity.pdbx_description
1 polymer ?
#
loop_
_entity_poly.entity_id
_entity_poly.type
_entity_poly.pdbx_seq_one_letter_code
_entity_poly.pdbx_strand_id
1 'polypeptide(L)'
;MSKLEEEQLVRWVNELRADGVPVTSLMLKLQEIYQARPRPRVFRASWSWRKLFLRRHRLPIRRKTREGQTTPEDALLKAAEFSEKVRNKMKELGIAVVYNADQTGALNDKYY
;
A
#
# COMPACT_ATOMS: atom_id res chain seq x y z
N MET A 1 -5.89 0.61 -28.13
CA MET A 1 -4.59 0.58 -27.45
C MET A 1 -3.90 -0.72 -27.84
N SER A 2 -2.67 -0.63 -28.32
CA SER A 2 -1.85 -1.80 -28.66
C SER A 2 -1.22 -2.41 -27.41
N LYS A 3 -0.69 -3.63 -27.52
CA LYS A 3 0.03 -4.29 -26.41
C LYS A 3 1.25 -3.49 -25.96
N LEU A 4 1.99 -2.93 -26.92
CA LEU A 4 3.17 -2.09 -26.65
C LEU A 4 2.80 -0.84 -25.84
N GLU A 5 1.68 -0.19 -26.18
CA GLU A 5 1.19 0.98 -25.44
C GLU A 5 0.74 0.62 -24.04
N GLU A 6 0.10 -0.55 -23.87
CA GLU A 6 -0.29 -1.05 -22.56
C GLU A 6 0.94 -1.29 -21.68
N GLU A 7 2.01 -1.87 -22.23
CA GLU A 7 3.27 -2.11 -21.52
C GLU A 7 4.02 -0.81 -21.19
N GLN A 8 4.01 0.18 -22.07
CA GLN A 8 4.57 1.51 -21.81
C GLN A 8 3.82 2.21 -20.67
N LEU A 9 2.49 2.11 -20.66
CA LEU A 9 1.67 2.65 -19.59
C LEU A 9 1.96 1.95 -18.26
N VAL A 10 2.15 0.63 -18.24
CA VAL A 10 2.53 -0.12 -17.04
C VAL A 10 3.90 0.32 -16.50
N ARG A 11 4.90 0.48 -17.36
CA ARG A 11 6.24 0.98 -16.97
C ARG A 11 6.15 2.35 -16.32
N TRP A 12 5.45 3.29 -16.97
CA TRP A 12 5.24 4.64 -16.45
C TRP A 12 4.55 4.65 -15.07
N VAL A 13 3.54 3.80 -14.87
CA VAL A 13 2.89 3.68 -13.54
C VAL A 13 3.85 3.18 -12.48
N ASN A 14 4.72 2.21 -12.82
CA ASN A 14 5.66 1.64 -11.87
C ASN A 14 6.80 2.61 -11.51
N GLU A 15 7.31 3.37 -12.48
CA GLU A 15 8.31 4.42 -12.25
C GLU A 15 7.80 5.47 -11.26
N LEU A 16 6.59 6.01 -11.49
CA LEU A 16 5.98 6.98 -10.56
C LEU A 16 5.78 6.41 -9.15
N ARG A 17 5.41 5.13 -9.04
CA ARG A 17 5.25 4.48 -7.73
C ARG A 17 6.59 4.23 -7.04
N ALA A 18 7.65 3.96 -7.78
CA ALA A 18 9.01 3.86 -7.23
C ALA A 18 9.46 5.20 -6.62
N ASP A 19 9.07 6.31 -7.25
CA ASP A 19 9.31 7.67 -6.75
C ASP A 19 8.32 8.10 -5.64
N GLY A 20 7.45 7.19 -5.18
CA GLY A 20 6.46 7.48 -4.14
C GLY A 20 5.26 8.31 -4.60
N VAL A 21 5.14 8.59 -5.90
CA VAL A 21 4.05 9.38 -6.48
C VAL A 21 2.82 8.49 -6.71
N PRO A 22 1.66 8.80 -6.08
CA PRO A 22 0.46 8.01 -6.26
C PRO A 22 -0.16 8.25 -7.65
N VAL A 23 -0.31 7.20 -8.44
CA VAL A 23 -1.03 7.27 -9.72
C VAL A 23 -2.54 7.11 -9.50
N THR A 24 -3.29 8.17 -9.79
CA THR A 24 -4.76 8.18 -9.68
C THR A 24 -5.44 7.75 -10.99
N SER A 25 -6.73 7.43 -10.90
CA SER A 25 -7.55 7.11 -12.06
C SER A 25 -7.72 8.28 -13.05
N LEU A 26 -7.48 9.52 -12.59
CA LEU A 26 -7.47 10.72 -13.42
C LEU A 26 -6.14 10.84 -14.18
N MET A 27 -5.01 10.57 -13.52
CA MET A 27 -3.69 10.58 -14.15
C MET A 27 -3.60 9.56 -15.29
N LEU A 28 -4.15 8.36 -15.12
CA LEU A 28 -4.25 7.38 -16.21
C LEU A 28 -5.04 7.88 -17.42
N LYS A 29 -6.06 8.71 -17.19
CA LYS A 29 -6.88 9.32 -18.25
C LYS A 29 -6.15 10.50 -18.92
N LEU A 30 -5.39 11.29 -18.16
CA LEU A 30 -4.63 12.43 -18.69
C LEU A 30 -3.38 11.99 -19.45
N GLN A 31 -2.66 10.98 -18.95
CA GLN A 31 -1.49 10.40 -19.64
C GLN A 31 -1.87 9.86 -21.01
N GLU A 32 -3.08 9.31 -21.13
CA GLU A 32 -3.63 8.84 -22.39
C GLU A 32 -3.88 9.97 -23.38
N ILE A 33 -4.52 11.07 -22.94
CA ILE A 33 -4.72 12.27 -23.75
C ILE A 33 -3.38 12.83 -24.24
N TYR A 34 -2.36 12.82 -23.38
CA TYR A 34 -1.02 13.30 -23.71
C TYR A 34 -0.29 12.41 -24.73
N GLN A 35 -0.44 11.09 -24.64
CA GLN A 35 0.22 10.14 -25.56
C GLN A 35 -0.58 9.87 -26.84
N ALA A 36 -1.85 10.27 -26.91
CA ALA A 36 -2.70 10.09 -28.07
C ALA A 36 -2.23 10.98 -29.24
N ARG A 37 -1.51 10.38 -30.20
CA ARG A 37 -1.43 10.91 -31.58
C ARG A 37 -2.85 11.00 -32.17
N PRO A 38 -3.13 11.91 -33.12
CA PRO A 38 -4.46 12.00 -33.74
C PRO A 38 -4.82 10.65 -34.37
N ARG A 39 -5.78 9.95 -33.78
CA ARG A 39 -6.18 8.60 -34.17
C ARG A 39 -7.66 8.55 -34.48
N PRO A 40 -8.08 7.72 -35.45
CA PRO A 40 -9.47 7.60 -35.87
C PRO A 40 -10.37 6.91 -34.83
N ARG A 41 -9.81 6.25 -33.81
CA ARG A 41 -10.55 5.68 -32.67
C ARG A 41 -10.04 6.29 -31.38
N VAL A 42 -10.85 7.17 -30.80
CA VAL A 42 -10.63 7.74 -29.47
C VAL A 42 -10.78 6.60 -28.46
N PHE A 43 -9.64 6.11 -27.95
CA PHE A 43 -9.65 5.28 -26.76
C PHE A 43 -10.17 6.14 -25.60
N ARG A 44 -11.00 5.58 -24.72
CA ARG A 44 -11.76 6.38 -23.73
C ARG A 44 -11.38 6.08 -22.28
N ALA A 45 -10.36 5.25 -22.06
CA ALA A 45 -9.95 4.73 -20.76
C ALA A 45 -11.17 4.50 -19.82
N SER A 46 -12.19 3.80 -20.33
CA SER A 46 -13.50 3.70 -19.66
C SER A 46 -13.34 3.12 -18.26
N TRP A 47 -14.32 3.32 -17.39
CA TRP A 47 -14.27 2.76 -16.02
C TRP A 47 -14.00 1.24 -16.03
N SER A 48 -14.71 0.49 -16.89
CA SER A 48 -14.52 -0.95 -17.04
C SER A 48 -13.11 -1.28 -17.52
N TRP A 49 -12.60 -0.56 -18.51
CA TRP A 49 -11.24 -0.77 -19.01
C TRP A 49 -10.20 -0.51 -17.92
N ARG A 50 -10.31 0.61 -17.17
CA ARG A 50 -9.40 0.93 -16.05
C ARG A 50 -9.43 -0.18 -15.00
N LYS A 51 -10.61 -0.66 -14.61
CA LYS A 51 -10.76 -1.76 -13.65
C LYS A 51 -10.07 -3.05 -14.12
N LEU A 52 -10.26 -3.42 -15.39
CA LEU A 52 -9.63 -4.59 -15.99
C LEU A 52 -8.11 -4.44 -16.13
N PHE A 53 -7.63 -3.28 -16.57
CA PHE A 53 -6.21 -2.95 -16.70
C PHE A 53 -5.48 -3.10 -15.36
N LEU A 54 -6.00 -2.44 -14.31
CA LEU A 54 -5.39 -2.51 -12.98
C LEU A 54 -5.38 -3.93 -12.42
N ARG A 55 -6.44 -4.71 -12.66
CA ARG A 55 -6.52 -6.11 -12.24
C ARG A 55 -5.51 -6.98 -12.99
N ARG A 56 -5.41 -6.84 -14.32
CA ARG A 56 -4.52 -7.62 -15.18
C ARG A 56 -3.06 -7.42 -14.81
N HIS A 57 -2.68 -6.18 -14.50
CA HIS A 57 -1.29 -5.80 -14.20
C HIS A 57 -0.98 -5.73 -12.70
N ARG A 58 -1.89 -6.20 -11.84
CA ARG A 58 -1.71 -6.18 -10.37
C ARG A 58 -1.35 -4.79 -9.83
N LEU A 59 -2.02 -3.75 -10.33
CA LEU A 59 -1.82 -2.35 -9.95
C LEU A 59 -2.97 -1.87 -9.03
N PRO A 60 -3.07 -2.32 -7.76
CA PRO A 60 -4.09 -1.81 -6.86
C PRO A 60 -3.91 -0.30 -6.65
N ILE A 61 -5.01 0.47 -6.68
CA ILE A 61 -5.01 1.92 -6.35
C ILE A 61 -5.00 2.14 -4.82
N ARG A 62 -5.12 1.07 -4.03
CA ARG A 62 -5.17 1.17 -2.57
C ARG A 62 -3.84 1.74 -2.05
N ARG A 63 -3.89 2.96 -1.52
CA ARG A 63 -2.93 3.44 -0.52
C ARG A 63 -3.03 2.49 0.67
N LYS A 64 -1.90 2.00 1.21
CA LYS A 64 -1.88 1.41 2.56
C LYS A 64 -2.41 2.50 3.50
N THR A 65 -3.67 2.37 3.91
CA THR A 65 -4.42 3.38 4.65
C THR A 65 -4.27 3.21 6.15
N ARG A 66 -3.46 2.25 6.59
CA ARG A 66 -3.08 2.05 7.98
C ARG A 66 -1.58 1.82 8.06
N GLU A 67 -0.90 2.64 8.85
CA GLU A 67 0.52 2.47 9.21
C GLU A 67 0.80 1.10 9.89
N GLY A 68 -0.25 0.38 10.30
CA GLY A 68 -0.16 -0.94 10.94
C GLY A 68 -0.01 -2.16 10.02
N GLN A 69 0.05 -2.02 8.70
CA GLN A 69 0.35 -3.17 7.81
C GLN A 69 1.86 -3.41 7.70
N THR A 70 2.44 -3.72 8.86
CA THR A 70 3.70 -4.45 8.99
C THR A 70 3.45 -5.86 8.46
N THR A 71 4.33 -6.41 7.61
CA THR A 71 4.18 -7.81 7.18
C THR A 71 4.27 -8.74 8.40
N PRO A 72 3.69 -9.95 8.38
CA PRO A 72 3.86 -10.89 9.49
C PRO A 72 5.33 -11.09 9.87
N GLU A 73 6.22 -11.14 8.87
CA GLU A 73 7.66 -11.27 9.04
C GLU A 73 8.27 -10.04 9.73
N ASP A 74 7.94 -8.82 9.26
CA ASP A 74 8.42 -7.58 9.87
C ASP A 74 7.91 -7.42 11.32
N ALA A 75 6.72 -7.94 11.63
CA ALA A 75 6.12 -7.88 12.95
C ALA A 75 6.84 -8.82 13.93
N LEU A 76 7.17 -10.03 13.47
CA LEU A 76 7.97 -10.99 14.23
C LEU A 76 9.37 -10.43 14.53
N LEU A 77 10.02 -9.80 13.55
CA LEU A 77 11.33 -9.19 13.72
C LEU A 77 11.29 -8.08 14.79
N LYS A 78 10.32 -7.15 14.68
CA LYS A 78 10.14 -6.09 15.66
C LYS A 78 9.83 -6.62 17.06
N ALA A 79 9.03 -7.69 17.17
CA ALA A 79 8.73 -8.32 18.45
C ALA A 79 9.99 -8.94 19.09
N ALA A 80 10.85 -9.58 18.29
CA ALA A 80 12.10 -10.15 18.76
C ALA A 80 13.07 -9.07 19.26
N GLU A 81 13.26 -8.00 18.49
CA GLU A 81 14.09 -6.85 18.87
C GLU A 81 13.59 -6.18 20.15
N PHE A 82 12.27 -5.98 20.26
CA PHE A 82 11.67 -5.41 21.46
C PHE A 82 11.88 -6.32 22.68
N SER A 83 11.68 -7.62 22.51
CA SER A 83 11.87 -8.61 23.58
C SER A 83 13.31 -8.64 24.09
N GLU A 84 14.29 -8.49 23.20
CA GLU A 84 15.70 -8.40 23.57
C GLU A 84 15.99 -7.14 24.40
N LYS A 85 15.49 -5.98 23.96
CA LYS A 85 15.64 -4.72 24.70
C LYS A 85 15.05 -4.81 26.10
N VAL A 86 13.86 -5.41 26.25
CA VAL A 86 13.23 -5.61 27.56
C VAL A 86 14.08 -6.52 28.45
N ARG A 87 14.55 -7.67 27.95
CA ARG A 87 15.40 -8.60 28.72
C ARG A 87 16.70 -7.96 29.18
N ASN A 88 17.35 -7.18 28.32
CA ASN A 88 18.58 -6.49 28.66
C ASN A 88 18.34 -5.45 29.77
N LYS A 89 17.23 -4.70 29.68
CA LYS A 89 16.88 -3.73 30.71
C LYS A 89 16.50 -4.38 32.05
N MET A 90 15.84 -5.55 32.01
CA MET A 90 15.55 -6.34 33.21
C MET A 90 16.82 -6.78 33.92
N LYS A 91 17.83 -7.25 33.17
CA LYS A 91 19.13 -7.64 33.73
C LYS A 91 19.87 -6.45 34.34
N GLU A 92 19.91 -5.32 33.62
CA GLU A 92 20.56 -4.09 34.08
C GLU A 92 19.96 -3.58 35.40
N LEU A 93 18.62 -3.63 35.53
CA LEU A 93 17.90 -3.09 36.68
C LEU A 93 17.61 -4.14 37.77
N GLY A 94 18.00 -5.40 37.58
CA GLY A 94 17.69 -6.48 38.53
C GLY A 94 16.18 -6.79 38.66
N ILE A 95 15.40 -6.56 37.60
CA ILE A 95 13.94 -6.76 37.61
C ILE A 95 13.62 -8.23 37.34
N ALA A 96 12.92 -8.87 38.27
CA ALA A 96 12.49 -10.27 38.14
C ALA A 96 11.14 -10.43 37.40
N VAL A 97 10.25 -9.43 37.48
CA VAL A 97 8.88 -9.50 36.95
C VAL A 97 8.51 -8.19 36.25
N VAL A 98 7.91 -8.28 35.06
CA VAL A 98 7.40 -7.14 34.29
C VAL A 98 5.90 -7.30 34.10
N TYR A 99 5.14 -6.24 34.36
CA TYR A 99 3.70 -6.20 34.16
C TYR A 99 3.36 -5.39 32.92
N ASN A 100 2.34 -5.85 32.18
CA ASN A 100 1.77 -5.09 31.08
C ASN A 100 0.95 -3.91 31.63
N ALA A 101 1.11 -2.73 31.04
CA ALA A 101 0.43 -1.50 31.46
C ALA A 101 -0.36 -0.87 30.30
N ASP A 102 -0.83 -1.68 29.36
CA ASP A 102 -1.65 -1.18 28.26
C ASP A 102 -3.09 -0.87 28.71
N GLN A 103 -3.63 0.23 28.20
CA GLN A 103 -5.04 0.54 28.39
C GLN A 103 -5.83 -0.20 27.31
N THR A 104 -6.43 -1.33 27.66
CA THR A 104 -7.43 -1.95 26.77
C THR A 104 -8.71 -1.12 26.84
N GLY A 105 -9.10 -0.52 25.71
CA GLY A 105 -10.35 0.24 25.64
C GLY A 105 -11.54 -0.66 25.94
N ALA A 106 -12.27 -0.36 27.02
CA ALA A 106 -13.52 -1.06 27.32
C ALA A 106 -14.52 -0.77 26.20
N LEU A 107 -14.94 -1.80 25.46
CA LEU A 107 -16.09 -1.70 24.56
C LEU A 107 -17.33 -1.55 25.45
N ASN A 108 -18.00 -0.40 25.39
CA ASN A 108 -19.32 -0.25 25.98
C ASN A 108 -20.31 -1.03 25.11
N ASP A 109 -20.73 -2.21 25.59
CA ASP A 109 -21.75 -3.10 24.97
C ASP A 109 -23.17 -2.49 24.91
N LYS A 110 -23.33 -1.16 24.87
CA LYS A 110 -24.63 -0.49 24.92
C LYS A 110 -25.26 -0.19 23.56
N TYR A 111 -24.66 -0.64 22.46
CA TYR A 111 -25.16 -0.34 21.11
C TYR A 111 -25.02 -1.53 20.13
N TYR A 112 -25.54 -2.69 20.51
CA TYR A 112 -25.97 -3.72 19.56
C TYR A 112 -27.47 -3.96 19.70
#